data_AF-A0A450UZK0-F1
#
_entry.id   AF-A0A450UZK0-F1
#
_cell.length_a   1.000
_cell.length_b   1.000
_cell.length_c   1.000
_cell.angle_alpha   90.00
_cell.angle_beta   90.00
_cell.angle_gamma   90.00
#
_symmetry.space_group_name_H-M   'P 1'
#
loop_
_entity.id
_entity.type
_entity.pdbx_description
1 polymer ?
#
loop_
_entity_poly.entity_id
_entity_poly.type
_entity_poly.pdbx_seq_one_letter_code
_entity_poly.pdbx_strand_id
1 'polypeptide(L)'
;MSNRVQWLRDLGSADSAVPDGLVSVGDYRKDGCHPEEVAMMEKAEYYGASAVFFEAGRNGKPPVAQAFVFVSDGSEPEKEFAELHRRLWSWGGVPLVYRKTPGLVQLFRCAHQPDFESKKDGIVFKPHKTLELASQVANDPWWDAERLRSGTLWDEPEVCEDQWVRGRQKPPPPRCRNGVNSPYLPAY
;
A
#
# COMPACT_ATOMS: atom_id res chain seq x y z
N MET A 1 7.62 23.65 -1.45
CA MET A 1 7.15 22.60 -0.53
C MET A 1 6.25 21.68 -1.35
N SER A 2 6.74 20.53 -1.80
CA SER A 2 5.90 19.53 -2.47
C SER A 2 4.85 19.06 -1.47
N ASN A 3 3.58 19.20 -1.83
CA ASN A 3 2.48 18.70 -1.02
C ASN A 3 2.50 17.16 -1.11
N ARG A 4 2.99 16.49 -0.06
CA ARG A 4 3.20 15.03 -0.02
C ARG A 4 1.94 14.23 -0.33
N VAL A 5 0.77 14.82 -0.09
CA VAL A 5 -0.57 14.23 -0.30
C VAL A 5 -1.10 14.48 -1.70
N GLN A 6 -0.47 15.34 -2.50
CA GLN A 6 -1.04 15.80 -3.77
C GLN A 6 -1.39 14.64 -4.70
N TRP A 7 -0.53 13.64 -4.79
CA TRP A 7 -0.80 12.47 -5.61
C TRP A 7 -2.08 11.71 -5.24
N LEU A 8 -2.40 11.64 -3.94
CA LEU A 8 -3.61 10.99 -3.44
C LEU A 8 -4.88 11.77 -3.79
N ARG A 9 -4.80 13.10 -3.81
CA ARG A 9 -5.90 13.95 -4.31
C ARG A 9 -6.15 13.69 -5.79
N ASP A 10 -5.05 13.55 -6.51
CA ASP A 10 -4.99 13.46 -7.96
C ASP A 10 -5.28 12.04 -8.50
N LEU A 11 -5.27 11.02 -7.64
CA LEU A 11 -5.59 9.63 -8.00
C LEU A 11 -6.93 9.52 -8.77
N GLY A 12 -6.91 9.04 -10.01
CA GLY A 12 -8.12 8.91 -10.83
C GLY A 12 -8.61 10.21 -11.47
N SER A 13 -7.85 11.30 -11.39
CA SER A 13 -8.04 12.49 -12.23
C SER A 13 -7.22 12.35 -13.51
N ALA A 14 -7.85 12.57 -14.66
CA ALA A 14 -7.22 12.41 -15.98
C ALA A 14 -6.10 13.43 -16.26
N ASP A 15 -6.12 14.59 -15.60
CA ASP A 15 -5.25 15.74 -15.91
C ASP A 15 -4.07 15.93 -14.93
N SER A 16 -3.81 14.94 -14.08
CA SER A 16 -2.84 15.11 -12.99
C SER A 16 -1.48 14.47 -13.27
N ALA A 17 -0.42 15.09 -12.78
CA ALA A 17 0.92 14.53 -12.86
C ALA A 17 1.00 13.22 -12.05
N VAL A 18 1.10 12.10 -12.76
CA VAL A 18 1.23 10.77 -12.14
C VAL A 18 2.58 10.70 -11.41
N PRO A 19 2.60 10.32 -10.12
CA PRO A 19 3.86 10.15 -9.38
C PRO A 19 4.74 9.10 -10.04
N ASP A 20 6.06 9.32 -9.96
CA ASP A 20 7.01 8.28 -10.34
C ASP A 20 6.77 7.00 -9.51
N GLY A 21 6.72 5.86 -10.20
CA GLY A 21 6.41 4.56 -9.63
C GLY A 21 4.93 4.19 -9.57
N LEU A 22 3.98 5.12 -9.79
CA LEU A 22 2.55 4.78 -9.87
C LEU A 22 2.19 4.38 -11.31
N VAL A 23 1.80 3.12 -11.51
CA VAL A 23 1.47 2.56 -12.82
C VAL A 23 -0.02 2.21 -12.88
N SER A 24 -0.74 2.81 -13.84
CA SER A 24 -2.16 2.52 -14.10
C SER A 24 -2.33 1.08 -14.59
N VAL A 25 -3.32 0.37 -14.05
CA VAL A 25 -3.67 -0.99 -14.51
C VAL A 25 -4.40 -0.94 -15.85
N GLY A 26 -5.32 0.01 -16.02
CA GLY A 26 -6.16 0.09 -17.23
C GLY A 26 -5.40 0.38 -18.53
N ASP A 27 -4.28 1.10 -18.43
CA ASP A 27 -3.46 1.51 -19.58
C ASP A 27 -2.13 0.75 -19.68
N TYR A 28 -1.96 -0.31 -18.88
CA TYR A 28 -0.70 -1.02 -18.78
C TYR A 28 -0.36 -1.80 -20.07
N ARG A 29 0.87 -1.63 -20.55
CA ARG A 29 1.42 -2.39 -21.68
C ARG A 29 2.55 -3.28 -21.19
N LYS A 30 2.45 -4.58 -21.51
CA LYS A 30 3.40 -5.60 -21.04
C LYS A 30 4.72 -5.60 -21.82
N ASP A 31 4.74 -5.00 -23.00
CA ASP A 31 5.87 -5.07 -23.92
C ASP A 31 7.12 -4.37 -23.36
N GLY A 32 8.21 -5.14 -23.19
CA GLY A 32 9.48 -4.64 -22.67
C GLY A 32 9.57 -4.50 -21.15
N CYS A 33 8.50 -4.86 -20.41
CA CYS A 33 8.51 -4.87 -18.95
C CYS A 33 9.12 -6.16 -18.38
N HIS A 34 9.60 -6.07 -17.13
CA HIS A 34 10.10 -7.24 -16.41
C HIS A 34 8.98 -8.24 -16.09
N PRO A 35 9.22 -9.56 -16.15
CA PRO A 35 8.21 -10.57 -15.83
C PRO A 35 7.58 -10.39 -14.44
N GLU A 36 8.36 -9.96 -13.45
CA GLU A 36 7.89 -9.69 -12.09
C GLU A 36 6.88 -8.53 -12.05
N GLU A 37 7.13 -7.47 -12.83
CA GLU A 37 6.22 -6.33 -12.96
C GLU A 37 4.92 -6.76 -13.63
N VAL A 38 5.02 -7.50 -14.75
CA VAL A 38 3.85 -8.02 -15.47
C VAL A 38 2.99 -8.90 -14.56
N ALA A 39 3.60 -9.80 -13.78
CA ALA A 39 2.88 -10.65 -12.85
C ALA A 39 2.16 -9.84 -11.75
N MET A 40 2.75 -8.75 -11.27
CA MET A 40 2.09 -7.86 -10.31
C MET A 40 0.94 -7.09 -10.92
N MET A 41 1.09 -6.60 -12.15
CA MET A 41 0.03 -5.89 -12.85
C MET A 41 -1.15 -6.81 -13.18
N GLU A 42 -0.90 -8.06 -13.59
CA GLU A 42 -1.96 -9.07 -13.79
C GLU A 42 -2.68 -9.42 -12.47
N LYS A 43 -1.95 -9.47 -11.35
CA LYS A 43 -2.57 -9.65 -10.04
C LYS A 43 -3.38 -8.44 -9.61
N ALA A 44 -2.89 -7.23 -9.87
CA ALA A 44 -3.60 -5.99 -9.59
C ALA A 44 -4.93 -5.95 -10.36
N GLU A 45 -4.89 -6.28 -11.66
CA GLU A 45 -6.09 -6.42 -12.49
C GLU A 45 -7.06 -7.47 -11.94
N TYR A 46 -6.56 -8.66 -11.59
CA TYR A 46 -7.38 -9.74 -11.01
C TYR A 46 -8.10 -9.32 -9.72
N TYR A 47 -7.46 -8.50 -8.88
CA TYR A 47 -8.06 -8.00 -7.64
C TYR A 47 -8.90 -6.72 -7.84
N GLY A 48 -8.93 -6.15 -9.05
CA GLY A 48 -9.69 -4.94 -9.36
C GLY A 48 -9.00 -3.64 -8.94
N ALA A 49 -7.67 -3.65 -8.76
CA ALA A 49 -6.93 -2.44 -8.45
C ALA A 49 -6.88 -1.52 -9.68
N SER A 50 -6.90 -0.21 -9.43
CA SER A 50 -6.80 0.83 -10.47
C SER A 50 -5.34 1.12 -10.84
N ALA A 51 -4.42 0.96 -9.88
CA ALA A 51 -3.00 1.19 -10.09
C ALA A 51 -2.13 0.39 -9.10
N VAL A 52 -0.85 0.25 -9.43
CA VAL A 52 0.19 -0.32 -8.57
C VAL A 52 1.28 0.71 -8.34
N PHE A 53 1.71 0.87 -7.09
CA PHE A 53 2.83 1.73 -6.73
C PHE A 53 4.09 0.88 -6.57
N PHE A 54 5.12 1.15 -7.38
CA PHE A 54 6.40 0.44 -7.38
C PHE A 54 7.53 1.25 -6.72
N GLU A 55 8.25 0.61 -5.80
CA GLU A 55 9.58 1.04 -5.40
C GLU A 55 10.54 0.97 -6.58
N ALA A 56 11.44 1.94 -6.68
CA ALA A 56 12.49 1.97 -7.69
C ALA A 56 13.38 0.73 -7.63
N GLY A 57 13.55 0.10 -8.78
CA GLY A 57 14.59 -0.90 -8.97
C GLY A 57 15.96 -0.29 -8.62
N ARG A 58 16.77 -1.04 -7.87
CA ARG A 58 18.10 -0.62 -7.43
C ARG A 58 19.09 -1.74 -7.65
N ASN A 59 20.32 -1.38 -8.04
CA ASN A 59 21.42 -2.33 -8.25
C ASN A 59 21.06 -3.48 -9.21
N GLY A 60 20.36 -3.18 -10.30
CA GLY A 60 19.94 -4.17 -11.30
C GLY A 60 18.77 -5.06 -10.88
N LYS A 61 18.16 -4.82 -9.71
CA LYS A 61 16.92 -5.50 -9.30
C LYS A 61 15.70 -4.83 -9.95
N PRO A 62 14.67 -5.61 -10.31
CA PRO A 62 13.43 -5.04 -10.82
C PRO A 62 12.72 -4.19 -9.77
N PRO A 63 11.83 -3.26 -10.19
CA PRO A 63 10.93 -2.55 -9.30
C PRO A 63 10.10 -3.52 -8.44
N VAL A 64 9.79 -3.13 -7.21
CA VAL A 64 9.02 -3.96 -6.26
C VAL A 64 7.69 -3.30 -5.96
N ALA A 65 6.59 -4.05 -6.10
CA ALA A 65 5.26 -3.53 -5.78
C ALA A 65 5.14 -3.25 -4.27
N GLN A 66 4.89 -1.99 -3.92
CA GLN A 66 4.73 -1.53 -2.54
C GLN A 66 3.26 -1.33 -2.17
N ALA A 67 2.40 -0.99 -3.12
CA ALA A 67 0.98 -0.81 -2.84
C ALA A 67 0.09 -1.10 -4.04
N PHE A 68 -1.10 -1.63 -3.76
CA PHE A 68 -2.23 -1.55 -4.69
C PHE A 68 -3.10 -0.34 -4.36
N VAL A 69 -3.59 0.33 -5.40
CA VAL A 69 -4.44 1.51 -5.29
C VAL A 69 -5.78 1.22 -5.93
N PHE A 70 -6.85 1.41 -5.16
CA PHE A 70 -8.24 1.27 -5.58
C PHE A 70 -8.89 2.64 -5.61
N VAL A 71 -9.46 3.03 -6.73
CA VAL A 71 -10.29 4.23 -6.87
C VAL A 71 -11.74 3.79 -6.97
N SER A 72 -12.55 4.21 -6.01
CA SER A 72 -13.97 3.87 -5.91
C SER A 72 -14.79 5.15 -5.77
N ASP A 73 -16.04 5.12 -6.21
CA ASP A 73 -17.01 6.19 -5.95
C ASP A 73 -17.59 6.13 -4.52
N GLY A 74 -17.24 5.10 -3.75
CA GLY A 74 -17.72 4.87 -2.38
C GLY A 74 -19.07 4.16 -2.30
N SER A 75 -19.64 3.71 -3.42
CA SER A 75 -20.91 2.95 -3.44
C SER A 75 -20.73 1.50 -2.97
N GLU A 76 -19.52 0.95 -3.09
CA GLU A 76 -19.18 -0.40 -2.68
C GLU A 76 -19.35 -0.60 -1.16
N PRO A 77 -20.08 -1.65 -0.73
CA PRO A 77 -20.23 -1.98 0.68
C PRO A 77 -18.87 -2.21 1.35
N GLU A 78 -18.68 -1.62 2.54
CA GLU A 78 -17.47 -1.79 3.34
C GLU A 78 -17.10 -3.26 3.57
N LYS A 79 -18.11 -4.14 3.71
CA LYS A 79 -17.92 -5.58 3.87
C LYS A 79 -17.21 -6.22 2.68
N GLU A 80 -17.56 -5.84 1.45
CA GLU A 80 -16.95 -6.38 0.24
C GLU A 80 -15.48 -5.98 0.16
N PHE A 81 -15.17 -4.74 0.51
CA PHE A 81 -13.79 -4.27 0.56
C PHE A 81 -12.98 -4.95 1.69
N ALA A 82 -13.59 -5.22 2.85
CA ALA A 82 -12.94 -5.96 3.93
C ALA A 82 -12.61 -7.40 3.52
N GLU A 83 -13.49 -8.07 2.76
CA GLU A 83 -13.22 -9.38 2.18
C GLU A 83 -12.10 -9.34 1.12
N LEU A 84 -12.08 -8.29 0.29
CA LEU A 84 -10.97 -8.04 -0.63
C LEU A 84 -9.64 -7.83 0.12
N HIS A 85 -9.63 -7.02 1.16
CA HIS A 85 -8.44 -6.78 2.00
C HIS A 85 -7.93 -8.08 2.62
N ARG A 86 -8.82 -8.92 3.16
CA ARG A 86 -8.44 -10.26 3.65
C ARG A 86 -7.78 -11.11 2.56
N ARG A 87 -8.35 -11.15 1.34
CA ARG A 87 -7.78 -11.92 0.22
C ARG A 87 -6.40 -11.39 -0.19
N LEU A 88 -6.21 -10.08 -0.21
CA LEU A 88 -4.93 -9.44 -0.51
C LEU A 88 -3.89 -9.73 0.59
N TRP A 89 -4.30 -9.67 1.86
CA TRP A 89 -3.48 -10.05 3.00
C TRP A 89 -3.04 -11.52 2.92
N SER A 90 -3.97 -12.44 2.63
CA SER A 90 -3.65 -13.86 2.46
C SER A 90 -2.71 -14.14 1.29
N TRP A 91 -2.78 -13.36 0.22
CA TRP A 91 -1.88 -13.48 -0.92
C TRP A 91 -0.46 -12.97 -0.62
N GLY A 92 -0.35 -11.87 0.14
CA GLY A 92 0.94 -11.36 0.63
C GLY A 92 1.85 -10.74 -0.45
N GLY A 93 1.30 -10.39 -1.62
CA GLY A 93 2.10 -9.86 -2.73
C GLY A 93 2.41 -8.35 -2.66
N VAL A 94 1.67 -7.58 -1.87
CA VAL A 94 1.97 -6.18 -1.57
C VAL A 94 1.81 -5.89 -0.08
N PRO A 95 2.62 -5.00 0.52
CA PRO A 95 2.52 -4.69 1.93
C PRO A 95 1.41 -3.68 2.27
N LEU A 96 0.94 -2.88 1.30
CA LEU A 96 -0.05 -1.81 1.51
C LEU A 96 -1.18 -1.83 0.47
N VAL A 97 -2.33 -1.33 0.88
CA VAL A 97 -3.48 -1.08 0.01
C VAL A 97 -4.05 0.31 0.30
N TYR A 98 -4.20 1.12 -0.73
CA TYR A 98 -4.89 2.41 -0.65
C TYR A 98 -6.26 2.29 -1.31
N ARG A 99 -7.30 2.78 -0.63
CA ARG A 99 -8.63 2.98 -1.20
C ARG A 99 -8.95 4.46 -1.21
N LYS A 100 -9.10 5.04 -2.40
CA LYS A 100 -9.58 6.41 -2.59
C LYS A 100 -11.08 6.38 -2.84
N THR A 101 -11.81 7.19 -2.08
CA THR A 101 -13.22 7.53 -2.36
C THR A 101 -13.36 9.05 -2.46
N PRO A 102 -14.54 9.58 -2.84
CA PRO A 102 -14.74 11.03 -2.87
C PRO A 102 -14.49 11.66 -1.50
N GLY A 103 -13.40 12.43 -1.39
CA GLY A 103 -13.07 13.21 -0.20
C GLY A 103 -12.17 12.54 0.84
N LEU A 104 -11.87 11.23 0.72
CA LEU A 104 -10.97 10.55 1.66
C LEU A 104 -10.12 9.45 1.00
N VAL A 105 -9.01 9.13 1.65
CA VAL A 105 -8.16 7.98 1.34
C VAL A 105 -8.00 7.12 2.58
N GLN A 106 -8.19 5.82 2.41
CA GLN A 106 -8.03 4.80 3.44
C GLN A 106 -6.80 3.97 3.14
N LEU A 107 -5.95 3.77 4.14
CA LEU A 107 -4.79 2.89 4.07
C LEU A 107 -5.06 1.61 4.84
N PHE A 108 -4.74 0.47 4.24
CA PHE A 108 -4.81 -0.86 4.84
C PHE A 108 -3.44 -1.53 4.76
N ARG A 109 -3.12 -2.38 5.74
CA ARG A 109 -1.84 -3.09 5.82
C ARG A 109 -2.02 -4.56 5.47
N CYS A 110 -1.09 -5.12 4.70
CA CYS A 110 -1.07 -6.53 4.30
C CYS A 110 0.16 -7.29 4.84
N ALA A 111 1.18 -6.59 5.35
CA ALA A 111 2.41 -7.20 5.88
C ALA A 111 2.40 -7.45 7.40
N HIS A 112 1.32 -7.12 8.11
CA HIS A 112 1.23 -7.15 9.58
C HIS A 112 0.06 -7.99 10.08
N GLN A 113 -0.15 -8.06 11.40
CA GLN A 113 -1.29 -8.78 11.98
C GLN A 113 -2.61 -8.36 11.32
N PRO A 114 -3.53 -9.30 11.02
CA PRO A 114 -4.81 -8.96 10.42
C PRO A 114 -5.58 -8.00 11.34
N ASP A 115 -5.77 -6.79 10.84
CA ASP A 115 -6.57 -5.72 11.43
C ASP A 115 -8.07 -5.87 11.11
N PHE A 116 -8.39 -6.73 10.14
CA PHE A 116 -9.75 -7.06 9.71
C PHE A 116 -10.40 -8.23 10.48
N GLU A 117 -9.73 -8.89 11.42
CA GLU A 117 -10.34 -9.98 12.20
C GLU A 117 -10.87 -9.50 13.56
N SER A 118 -12.18 -9.66 13.78
CA SER A 118 -12.84 -9.46 15.07
C SER A 118 -13.35 -10.79 15.62
N LYS A 119 -13.05 -11.10 16.89
CA LYS A 119 -13.60 -12.28 17.58
C LYS A 119 -15.13 -12.27 17.64
N LYS A 120 -15.75 -11.10 17.56
CA LYS A 120 -17.20 -10.91 17.70
C LYS A 120 -17.90 -10.85 16.34
N ASP A 121 -17.28 -10.20 15.36
CA ASP A 121 -17.96 -9.78 14.13
C ASP A 121 -17.36 -10.45 12.86
N GLY A 122 -16.37 -11.33 13.02
CA GLY A 122 -15.71 -11.99 11.90
C GLY A 122 -14.80 -11.03 11.13
N ILE A 123 -15.10 -10.77 9.85
CA ILE A 123 -14.33 -9.86 9.00
C ILE A 123 -14.89 -8.44 9.16
N VAL A 124 -14.07 -7.51 9.64
CA VAL A 124 -14.42 -6.12 9.85
C VAL A 124 -13.67 -5.20 8.90
N PHE A 125 -14.37 -4.19 8.41
CA PHE A 125 -13.77 -3.11 7.66
C PHE A 125 -13.05 -2.16 8.62
N LYS A 126 -11.73 -2.18 8.59
CA LYS A 126 -10.90 -1.38 9.52
C LYS A 126 -9.66 -0.85 8.81
N PRO A 127 -9.71 0.37 8.26
CA PRO A 127 -8.50 1.00 7.73
C PRO A 127 -7.51 1.25 8.87
N HIS A 128 -6.23 1.05 8.58
CA HIS A 128 -5.13 1.40 9.48
C HIS A 128 -5.06 2.91 9.69
N LYS A 129 -5.17 3.67 8.59
CA LYS A 129 -5.26 5.14 8.62
C LYS A 129 -6.27 5.65 7.62
N THR A 130 -6.84 6.81 7.92
CA THR A 130 -7.76 7.52 7.03
C THR A 130 -7.30 8.96 6.93
N LEU A 131 -7.25 9.45 5.69
CA LEU A 131 -6.87 10.80 5.33
C LEU A 131 -8.06 11.48 4.69
N GLU A 132 -8.58 12.51 5.33
CA GLU A 132 -9.56 13.41 4.72
C GLU A 132 -8.86 14.42 3.81
N LEU A 133 -9.21 14.41 2.52
CA LEU A 133 -8.50 15.19 1.50
C LEU A 133 -8.75 16.69 1.62
N ALA A 134 -9.93 17.08 2.13
CA ALA A 134 -10.37 18.46 2.26
C ALA A 134 -9.66 19.23 3.39
N SER A 135 -9.11 18.53 4.39
CA SER A 135 -8.73 19.14 5.67
C SER A 135 -7.23 19.10 5.99
N GLN A 136 -6.39 18.38 5.24
CA GLN A 136 -5.02 18.11 5.69
C GLN A 136 -3.88 18.53 4.74
N VAL A 137 -2.88 19.19 5.33
CA VAL A 137 -1.46 19.05 4.98
C VAL A 137 -0.96 17.84 5.76
N ALA A 138 -1.07 16.63 5.21
CA ALA A 138 -0.60 15.45 5.95
C ALA A 138 0.92 15.36 5.82
N ASN A 139 1.61 15.56 6.94
CA ASN A 139 3.03 15.27 7.07
C ASN A 139 3.32 13.80 7.41
N ASP A 140 2.26 13.02 7.63
CA ASP A 140 2.34 11.60 7.95
C ASP A 140 3.05 10.84 6.82
N PRO A 141 4.16 10.12 7.11
CA PRO A 141 4.95 9.42 6.10
C PRO A 141 4.16 8.40 5.28
N TRP A 142 3.07 7.84 5.82
CA TRP A 142 2.20 6.88 5.13
C TRP A 142 1.60 7.42 3.82
N TRP A 143 1.59 8.74 3.61
CA TRP A 143 1.04 9.37 2.40
C TRP A 143 2.12 9.88 1.44
N ASP A 144 3.41 9.68 1.74
CA ASP A 144 4.52 10.24 0.98
C ASP A 144 4.94 9.32 -0.18
N ALA A 145 4.63 9.74 -1.41
CA ALA A 145 5.00 9.04 -2.64
C ALA A 145 6.52 8.88 -2.81
N GLU A 146 7.34 9.84 -2.40
CA GLU A 146 8.80 9.75 -2.54
C GLU A 146 9.36 8.66 -1.62
N ARG A 147 8.76 8.47 -0.45
CA ARG A 147 9.14 7.41 0.51
C ARG A 147 8.72 6.03 0.06
N LEU A 148 7.53 5.91 -0.52
CA LEU A 148 7.09 4.68 -1.17
C LEU A 148 8.01 4.33 -2.34
N ARG A 149 8.30 5.33 -3.18
CA ARG A 149 9.14 5.18 -4.37
C ARG A 149 10.58 4.78 -4.04
N SER A 150 11.14 5.36 -2.98
CA SER A 150 12.50 5.08 -2.54
C SER A 150 12.62 3.89 -1.58
N GLY A 151 11.50 3.30 -1.17
CA GLY A 151 11.44 2.22 -0.19
C GLY A 151 11.79 2.64 1.24
N THR A 152 12.07 3.93 1.50
CA THR A 152 12.50 4.42 2.82
C THR A 152 11.33 4.62 3.78
N LEU A 153 10.08 4.45 3.33
CA LEU A 153 8.90 4.48 4.20
C LEU A 153 9.08 3.59 5.44
N TRP A 154 9.67 2.41 5.23
CA TRP A 154 9.86 1.40 6.27
C TRP A 154 10.96 1.75 7.26
N ASP A 155 11.81 2.72 6.96
CA ASP A 155 12.90 3.19 7.82
C ASP A 155 12.48 4.38 8.69
N GLU A 156 11.30 4.94 8.46
CA GLU A 156 10.79 6.08 9.23
C GLU A 156 10.45 5.65 10.66
N PRO A 157 10.97 6.34 11.70
CA PRO A 157 10.72 5.99 13.09
C PRO A 157 9.22 5.93 13.41
N GLU A 158 8.45 6.90 12.92
CA GLU A 158 6.99 6.95 13.13
C GLU A 158 6.28 5.72 12.53
N VAL A 159 6.70 5.29 11.33
CA VAL A 159 6.14 4.11 10.65
C VAL A 159 6.58 2.82 11.35
N CYS A 160 7.83 2.77 11.78
CA CYS A 160 8.38 1.66 12.55
C CYS A 160 7.62 1.51 13.87
N GLU A 161 7.44 2.58 14.64
CA GLU A 161 6.72 2.59 15.93
C GLU A 161 5.23 2.27 15.76
N ASP A 162 4.57 2.75 14.71
CA ASP A 162 3.15 2.50 14.42
C ASP A 162 2.86 1.03 14.02
N GLN A 163 3.89 0.26 13.69
CA GLN A 163 3.78 -1.19 13.53
C GLN A 163 3.79 -1.94 14.88
N TRP A 164 4.03 -1.28 16.01
CA TRP A 164 4.12 -1.92 17.33
C TRP A 164 2.77 -2.11 17.99
N VAL A 165 2.45 -3.37 18.30
CA VAL A 165 1.36 -3.72 19.21
C VAL A 165 1.87 -3.58 20.65
N ARG A 166 1.15 -2.80 21.48
CA ARG A 166 1.41 -2.67 22.92
C ARG A 166 1.51 -4.07 23.56
N GLY A 167 2.68 -4.40 24.13
CA GLY A 167 2.91 -5.67 24.84
C GLY A 167 4.21 -6.42 24.51
N ARG A 168 5.07 -5.94 23.59
CA ARG A 168 6.42 -6.51 23.34
C ARG A 168 7.55 -5.55 23.72
N GLN A 169 8.68 -6.11 24.18
CA GLN A 169 9.91 -5.40 24.55
C GLN A 169 10.62 -4.85 23.30
N LYS A 170 10.61 -3.51 23.15
CA LYS A 170 11.37 -2.62 22.25
C LYS A 170 11.32 -2.90 20.72
N PRO A 171 11.17 -1.87 19.85
CA PRO A 171 11.25 -2.05 18.41
C PRO A 171 12.59 -2.67 17.95
N PRO A 172 12.61 -3.60 16.97
CA PRO A 172 13.82 -3.99 16.29
C PRO A 172 14.36 -2.74 15.59
N PRO A 173 15.69 -2.64 15.43
CA PRO A 173 16.26 -1.53 14.70
C PRO A 173 15.66 -1.44 13.29
N PRO A 174 15.54 -0.22 12.71
CA PRO A 174 15.16 -0.05 11.31
C PRO A 174 16.05 -0.94 10.45
N ARG A 175 15.49 -1.55 9.38
CA ARG A 175 16.14 -2.60 8.60
C ARG A 175 17.57 -2.22 8.24
N CYS A 176 18.54 -2.73 9.01
CA CYS A 176 19.92 -2.75 8.59
C CYS A 176 19.98 -3.61 7.33
N ARG A 177 20.19 -2.96 6.18
CA ARG A 177 20.57 -3.58 4.92
C ARG A 177 21.61 -4.66 5.19
N ASN A 178 21.20 -5.92 5.19
CA ASN A 178 21.97 -7.08 4.79
C ASN A 178 21.01 -8.26 4.73
N GLY A 179 20.92 -8.87 3.55
CA GLY A 179 19.92 -9.87 3.23
C GLY A 179 19.98 -11.07 4.19
N VAL A 180 18.91 -11.26 4.96
CA VAL A 180 18.50 -12.54 5.51
C VAL A 180 16.97 -12.52 5.59
N ASN A 181 16.35 -13.56 5.05
CA ASN A 181 14.96 -14.01 5.15
C ASN A 181 13.95 -13.09 5.84
N SER A 182 12.88 -12.78 5.08
CA SER A 182 11.61 -12.33 5.61
C SER A 182 11.24 -13.12 6.88
N PRO A 183 11.04 -12.48 8.04
CA PRO A 183 10.53 -13.16 9.24
C PRO A 183 9.03 -13.54 9.11
N TYR A 184 8.44 -13.38 7.91
CA TYR A 184 7.04 -13.64 7.62
C TYR A 184 6.83 -14.92 6.79
N LEU A 185 7.55 -15.99 7.14
CA LEU A 185 7.05 -17.33 6.87
C LEU A 185 6.46 -17.86 8.18
N PRO A 186 5.20 -18.32 8.22
CA PRO A 186 4.75 -19.12 9.34
C PRO A 186 5.66 -20.36 9.39
N ALA A 187 6.33 -20.57 10.53
CA ALA A 187 6.88 -21.86 10.83
C ALA A 187 5.70 -22.84 10.92
N TYR A 188 5.62 -23.77 9.96
CA TYR A 188 4.84 -24.99 10.13
C TYR A 188 5.55 -25.90 11.14
#